data_AF-A0A3N5SL59-F1
#
_entry.id   AF-A0A3N5SL59-F1
#
_cell.length_a   1.000
_cell.length_b   1.000
_cell.length_c   1.000
_cell.angle_alpha   90.00
_cell.angle_beta   90.00
_cell.angle_gamma   90.00
#
_symmetry.space_group_name_H-M   'P 1'
#
loop_
_entity.id
_entity.type
_entity.pdbx_description
1 polymer ?
#
loop_
_entity_poly.entity_id
_entity_poly.type
_entity_poly.pdbx_seq_one_letter_code
_entity_poly.pdbx_strand_id
1 'polypeptide(L)' 'MSVSNHWRLKAERYRLEGARCPTCGELSFPPRSRCQQCTSVSQPLYYLESEIAAGDFPIAASQFSQADCPEKIMS' A
#
# COMPACT_ATOMS: atom_id res chain seq x y z
N MET A 1 -5.18 11.66 -10.03
CA MET A 1 -3.84 11.33 -9.46
C MET A 1 -2.91 12.50 -9.72
N SER A 2 -2.50 13.27 -8.70
CA SER A 2 -1.66 14.47 -8.87
C SER A 2 -0.17 14.11 -8.98
N VAL A 3 0.58 14.82 -9.83
CA VAL A 3 2.02 14.59 -10.08
C VAL A 3 2.85 14.56 -8.78
N SER A 4 2.62 15.49 -7.86
CA SER A 4 3.37 15.59 -6.60
C SER A 4 3.20 14.36 -5.69
N ASN A 5 2.04 13.69 -5.74
CA ASN A 5 1.80 12.49 -4.93
C ASN A 5 2.43 11.25 -5.56
N HIS A 6 2.49 11.19 -6.89
CA HIS A 6 3.21 10.11 -7.59
C HIS A 6 4.67 10.05 -7.17
N TRP A 7 5.36 11.20 -7.12
CA TRP A 7 6.77 11.25 -6.73
C TRP A 7 7.00 10.83 -5.27
N ARG A 8 6.13 11.24 -4.34
CA ARG A 8 6.26 10.88 -2.92
C ARG A 8 6.02 9.40 -2.65
N LEU A 9 5.04 8.79 -3.33
CA LEU A 9 4.63 7.39 -3.11
C LEU A 9 5.32 6.40 -4.06
N LYS A 10 6.26 6.86 -4.88
CA LYS A 10 6.95 6.04 -5.87
C LYS A 10 7.65 4.84 -5.22
N ALA A 11 8.33 5.07 -4.11
CA ALA A 11 9.13 4.06 -3.44
C ALA A 11 8.25 2.93 -2.86
N GLU A 12 7.21 3.29 -2.10
CA GLU A 12 6.19 2.35 -1.59
C GLU A 12 5.52 1.51 -2.68
N ARG A 13 5.12 2.12 -3.81
CA ARG A 13 4.36 1.42 -4.85
C ARG A 13 5.20 0.48 -5.71
N TYR A 14 6.43 0.88 -6.05
CA TYR A 14 7.26 0.13 -7.01
C TYR A 14 8.27 -0.80 -6.34
N ARG A 15 8.68 -0.50 -5.10
CA ARG A 15 9.63 -1.33 -4.33
C ARG A 15 8.95 -2.05 -3.16
N LEU A 16 7.63 -1.92 -3.03
CA LEU A 16 6.86 -2.49 -1.94
C LEU A 16 7.46 -2.14 -0.56
N GLU A 17 8.01 -0.92 -0.44
CA GLU A 17 8.55 -0.40 0.82
C GLU A 17 7.40 -0.21 1.82
N GLY A 18 7.53 -0.78 3.01
CA GLY A 18 6.56 -0.60 4.11
C GLY A 18 7.27 -0.39 5.45
N ALA A 19 6.57 -0.53 6.56
CA ALA A 19 7.14 -0.28 7.89
C ALA A 19 7.00 -1.49 8.80
N ARG A 20 8.02 -1.75 9.63
CA ARG A 20 7.99 -2.78 10.68
C ARG A 20 8.06 -2.11 12.03
N CYS A 21 7.21 -2.56 12.94
CA CYS A 21 7.28 -2.11 14.32
C CYS A 21 8.38 -2.87 15.07
N PRO A 22 9.32 -2.19 15.75
CA PRO A 22 10.35 -2.87 16.56
C PRO A 22 9.78 -3.53 17.82
N THR A 23 8.60 -3.09 18.29
CA THR A 23 7.98 -3.57 19.53
C THR A 23 7.16 -4.84 19.33
N CYS A 24 6.29 -4.85 18.31
CA CYS A 24 5.38 -5.98 18.06
C CYS A 24 5.77 -6.81 16.83
N GLY A 25 6.72 -6.34 16.01
CA GLY A 25 7.12 -7.02 14.78
C GLY A 25 6.12 -6.94 13.63
N GLU A 26 4.98 -6.26 13.82
CA GLU A 26 3.93 -6.12 12.81
C GLU A 26 4.42 -5.38 11.56
N LEU A 27 4.04 -5.91 10.40
CA LEU A 27 4.33 -5.36 9.08
C LEU A 27 3.14 -4.53 8.60
N SER A 28 3.36 -3.27 8.26
CA SER A 28 2.32 -2.38 7.74
C SER A 28 2.68 -1.89 6.35
N PHE A 29 1.76 -2.11 5.41
CA PHE A 29 1.77 -1.56 4.05
C PHE A 29 0.43 -0.85 3.82
N PRO A 30 0.36 0.46 3.55
CA PRO A 30 1.42 1.49 3.44
C PRO A 30 2.32 1.70 4.67
N PRO A 31 3.55 2.26 4.53
CA PRO A 31 4.38 2.68 5.66
C PRO A 31 3.70 3.81 6.43
N ARG A 32 3.36 3.53 7.69
CA ARG A 32 2.85 4.52 8.65
C ARG A 32 3.98 4.91 9.62
N SER A 33 3.86 6.07 10.28
CA SER A 33 4.79 6.50 11.34
C SER A 33 4.48 5.91 12.73
N ARG A 34 3.25 5.46 12.94
CA ARG A 34 2.79 4.79 14.16
C ARG A 34 2.16 3.44 13.82
N CYS A 35 2.49 2.42 14.61
CA CYS A 35 1.88 1.11 14.51
C CYS A 35 0.42 1.14 15.00
N GLN A 36 -0.48 0.43 14.31
CA GLN A 36 -1.90 0.35 14.67
C GLN A 36 -2.18 -0.51 15.92
N GLN A 37 -1.29 -1.46 16.25
CA GLN A 37 -1.47 -2.36 17.38
C GLN A 37 -0.95 -1.77 18.68
N CYS A 38 0.30 -1.29 18.69
CA CYS A 38 0.99 -0.87 19.91
C CYS A 38 1.21 0.65 20.00
N THR A 39 0.82 1.45 18.99
CA THR A 39 1.02 2.91 18.92
C THR A 39 2.49 3.38 18.99
N SER A 40 3.44 2.46 19.08
CA SER A 40 4.87 2.79 19.05
C SER A 40 5.32 3.28 17.68
N VAL A 41 6.46 3.97 17.66
CA VAL A 41 7.05 4.52 16.43
C VAL A 41 7.51 3.36 15.55
N SER A 42 6.98 3.30 14.33
CA SER A 42 7.40 2.33 13.32
C SER A 42 8.56 2.88 12.49
N GLN A 43 9.51 2.02 12.16
CA GLN A 43 10.63 2.39 11.29
C GLN A 43 10.34 1.96 9.85
N PRO A 44 10.66 2.80 8.85
CA PRO A 44 10.53 2.42 7.46
C PRO A 44 11.52 1.29 7.14
N LEU A 45 11.05 0.24 6.50
CA LEU A 45 11.88 -0.82 5.94
C LEU A 45 12.02 -0.63 4.43
N TYR A 46 13.23 -0.86 3.94
CA TYR A 46 13.64 -0.56 2.56
C TYR A 46 13.28 -1.70 1.57
N TYR A 47 13.08 -2.92 2.05
CA TYR A 47 12.77 -4.10 1.23
C TYR A 47 11.92 -5.10 2.04
N LEU A 48 10.69 -5.36 1.59
CA LEU A 48 9.76 -6.33 2.20
C LEU A 48 9.68 -7.66 1.41
N GLU A 49 10.50 -7.84 0.38
CA GLU A 49 10.38 -8.94 -0.60
C GLU A 49 10.36 -10.34 0.02
N SER A 50 11.04 -10.59 1.15
CA SER A 50 11.14 -11.95 1.70
C SER A 50 9.98 -12.37 2.60
N GLU A 51 9.12 -11.45 3.06
CA GLU A 51 8.02 -11.76 4.00
C GLU A 51 6.63 -11.60 3.35
N ILE A 52 6.48 -10.82 2.26
CA ILE A 52 5.20 -10.65 1.54
C ILE A 52 4.98 -11.71 0.44
N ALA A 53 6.04 -12.41 0.01
CA ALA A 53 5.97 -13.42 -1.07
C ALA A 53 5.05 -14.63 -0.76
N ALA A 54 4.49 -14.73 0.44
CA ALA A 54 3.53 -15.77 0.81
C ALA A 54 2.06 -15.42 0.48
N GLY A 55 1.76 -14.21 -0.02
CA GLY A 55 0.42 -13.63 0.06
C GLY A 55 -0.22 -13.15 -1.25
N ASP A 56 0.14 -13.67 -2.42
CA ASP A 56 -0.48 -13.27 -3.71
C ASP A 56 -1.94 -13.75 -3.88
N PHE A 57 -2.56 -14.31 -2.84
CA PHE A 57 -3.98 -14.65 -2.85
C PHE A 57 -4.83 -13.41 -2.54
N PRO A 58 -5.85 -13.10 -3.37
CA PRO A 58 -6.75 -12.00 -3.08
C PRO A 58 -7.53 -12.29 -1.79
N ILE A 59 -7.25 -11.51 -0.75
CA ILE A 59 -7.96 -11.57 0.55
C ILE A 59 -9.42 -11.11 0.37
N ALA A 60 -9.66 -10.24 -0.61
CA ALA A 60 -10.97 -9.85 -1.10
C ALA A 60 -10.83 -9.37 -2.55
N ALA A 61 -11.68 -9.87 -3.45
CA ALA A 61 -11.79 -9.40 -4.82
C ALA A 61 -13.24 -8.97 -5.10
N SER A 62 -13.43 -7.71 -5.49
CA SER A 62 -14.72 -7.20 -5.95
C SER A 62 -14.75 -7.19 -7.47
N GLN A 63 -15.83 -7.68 -8.08
CA GLN A 63 -16.05 -7.55 -9.52
C GLN A 63 -16.51 -6.12 -9.82
N PHE A 64 -15.74 -5.38 -10.63
CA PHE A 64 -16.14 -4.06 -11.12
C PHE A 64 -16.76 -4.21 -12.51
N SER A 65 -18.04 -3.90 -12.67
CA SER A 65 -18.75 -3.99 -13.96
C SER A 65 -18.44 -2.77 -14.81
N GLN A 66 -18.20 -2.97 -16.12
CA GLN A 66 -17.84 -1.90 -17.07
C GLN A 66 -19.00 -0.95 -17.44
N ALA A 67 -20.21 -1.22 -16.95
CA ALA A 67 -21.42 -0.47 -17.34
C ALA A 67 -21.49 0.97 -16.77
N ASP A 68 -20.63 1.34 -15.81
CA ASP A 68 -20.61 2.67 -15.19
C ASP A 68 -19.58 3.64 -15.81
N CYS A 69 -19.11 3.39 -17.04
CA CYS A 69 -18.35 4.37 -17.81
C CYS A 69 -19.32 5.41 -18.38
N PRO A 70 -19.28 6.71 -17.98
CA PRO A 70 -20.02 7.74 -18.70
C PRO A 70 -19.35 7.93 -20.07
N GLU A 71 -19.86 7.27 -21.10
CA GLU A 71 -19.51 7.60 -22.47
C GLU A 71 -19.93 9.04 -22.75
N LYS A 72 -18.94 9.93 -22.73
CA LYS A 72 -18.76 11.01 -23.70
C LYS A 72 -19.92 12.02 -23.79
N ILE A 73 -19.96 12.99 -22.87
CA ILE A 73 -20.49 14.33 -23.17
C ILE A 73 -19.36 15.12 -23.82
N MET A 74 -19.20 14.96 -25.13
CA MET A 74 -18.43 15.89 -25.95
C MET A 74 -19.04 15.91 -27.36
N SER A 75 -20.07 16.76 -27.50
CA SER A 75 -20.54 17.40 -28.73
C SER A 75 -21.08 18.77 -28.35
#